data_AF-A0A7S7UCK4-F1
#
_entry.id   AF-A0A7S7UCK4-F1
#
_cell.length_a   1.000
_cell.length_b   1.000
_cell.length_c   1.000
_cell.angle_alpha   90.00
_cell.angle_beta   90.00
_cell.angle_gamma   90.00
#
_symmetry.space_group_name_H-M   'P 1'
#
loop_
_entity.id
_entity.type
_entity.pdbx_description
1 polymer ?
#
loop_
_entity_poly.entity_id
_entity_poly.type
_entity_poly.pdbx_seq_one_letter_code
_entity_poly.pdbx_strand_id
1 'polypeptide(L)'
;MRILLPIAAIIVLTGPCSAAGAQAQCPELTRLRNEAVQAAKPASRSLMLGECGAYVRASRTWDAVVDYAAEHQDVCNISDQMLDALKTSRSNAVTARNNVCAGRPARPFPADIVLQ
;
A
#
# COMPACT_ATOMS: atom_id res chain seq x y z
N MET A 1 -5.97 69.85 -8.98
CA MET A 1 -5.63 68.87 -7.92
C MET A 1 -6.85 68.00 -7.62
N ARG A 2 -6.77 66.71 -7.93
CA ARG A 2 -7.64 65.64 -7.40
C ARG A 2 -6.90 64.33 -7.69
N ILE A 3 -6.20 63.87 -6.68
CA ILE A 3 -5.43 62.62 -6.66
C ILE A 3 -6.44 61.52 -6.31
N LEU A 4 -6.60 60.52 -7.17
CA LEU A 4 -7.22 59.25 -6.81
C LEU A 4 -6.26 58.13 -7.19
N LEU A 5 -5.69 57.56 -6.13
CA LEU A 5 -4.73 56.46 -6.12
C LEU A 5 -5.37 55.17 -6.67
N PRO A 6 -4.62 54.31 -7.38
CA PRO A 6 -5.11 52.99 -7.75
C PRO A 6 -5.05 52.07 -6.54
N ILE A 7 -6.19 51.50 -6.16
CA ILE A 7 -6.27 50.42 -5.17
C ILE A 7 -5.72 49.17 -5.85
N ALA A 8 -4.47 48.83 -5.55
CA ALA A 8 -3.85 47.58 -5.95
C ALA A 8 -4.48 46.42 -5.16
N ALA A 9 -5.32 45.63 -5.81
CA ALA A 9 -5.79 44.35 -5.27
C ALA A 9 -4.65 43.33 -5.39
N ILE A 10 -4.00 43.03 -4.26
CA ILE A 10 -3.02 41.93 -4.17
C ILE A 10 -3.81 40.63 -4.21
N ILE A 11 -3.87 40.00 -5.39
CA ILE A 11 -4.31 38.62 -5.53
C ILE A 11 -3.15 37.76 -5.00
N VAL A 12 -3.24 37.34 -3.73
CA VAL A 12 -2.42 36.24 -3.23
C VAL A 12 -2.95 34.98 -3.88
N LEU A 13 -2.32 34.58 -5.00
CA LEU A 13 -2.42 33.22 -5.51
C LEU A 13 -1.74 32.32 -4.48
N THR A 14 -2.51 31.85 -3.49
CA THR A 14 -2.13 30.65 -2.73
C THR A 14 -2.08 29.52 -3.74
N GLY A 15 -0.87 29.21 -4.20
CA GLY A 15 -0.61 28.13 -5.13
C GLY A 15 -1.22 26.84 -4.60
N PRO A 16 -1.77 25.98 -5.47
CA PRO A 16 -2.24 24.69 -5.04
C PRO A 16 -1.04 23.94 -4.45
N CYS A 17 -1.12 23.57 -3.17
CA CYS A 17 -0.39 22.42 -2.65
C CYS A 17 -0.95 21.18 -3.35
N SER A 18 -0.61 21.03 -4.63
CA SER A 18 -0.63 19.75 -5.28
C SER A 18 0.43 18.92 -4.57
N ALA A 19 0.01 18.19 -3.53
CA ALA A 19 0.69 16.96 -3.12
C ALA A 19 0.50 15.91 -4.23
N ALA A 20 0.93 16.26 -5.45
CA ALA A 20 0.95 15.42 -6.61
C ALA A 20 2.43 15.22 -6.94
N GLY A 21 3.00 14.14 -6.44
CA GLY A 21 4.36 13.74 -6.77
C GLY A 21 5.37 13.80 -5.64
N ALA A 22 5.06 13.22 -4.48
CA ALA A 22 6.09 12.33 -3.90
C ALA A 22 6.12 11.10 -4.81
N GLN A 23 6.73 11.22 -6.00
CA GLN A 23 7.19 10.06 -6.73
C GLN A 23 8.14 9.34 -5.78
N ALA A 24 7.65 8.22 -5.25
CA ALA A 24 8.21 7.56 -4.10
C ALA A 24 9.71 7.42 -4.27
N GLN A 25 10.48 7.83 -3.25
CA GLN A 25 11.92 7.58 -3.15
C GLN A 25 12.27 6.11 -3.50
N CYS A 26 11.30 5.21 -3.32
CA CYS A 26 11.36 3.81 -3.67
C CYS A 26 10.09 3.36 -4.42
N PRO A 27 10.06 3.46 -5.77
CA PRO A 27 8.94 2.96 -6.59
C PRO A 27 8.79 1.44 -6.45
N GLU A 28 9.88 0.74 -6.14
CA GLU A 28 9.93 -0.69 -5.94
C GLU A 28 9.08 -1.16 -4.75
N LEU A 29 9.05 -0.40 -3.65
CA LEU A 29 8.17 -0.69 -2.52
C LEU A 29 6.69 -0.67 -2.94
N THR A 30 6.32 0.29 -3.79
CA THR A 30 4.95 0.38 -4.33
C THR A 30 4.65 -0.80 -5.25
N ARG A 31 5.60 -1.18 -6.13
CA ARG A 31 5.48 -2.35 -7.01
C ARG A 31 5.25 -3.62 -6.20
N LEU A 32 6.11 -3.90 -5.22
CA LEU A 32 6.02 -5.08 -4.35
C LEU A 32 4.70 -5.12 -3.58
N ARG A 33 4.24 -3.98 -3.03
CA ARG A 33 2.96 -3.91 -2.32
C ARG A 33 1.79 -4.24 -3.24
N ASN A 34 1.80 -3.73 -4.46
CA ASN A 34 0.76 -4.02 -5.44
C ASN A 34 0.76 -5.50 -5.82
N GLU A 35 1.94 -6.10 -6.02
CA GLU A 35 2.06 -7.54 -6.28
C GLU A 35 1.54 -8.38 -5.11
N ALA A 36 1.83 -7.98 -3.87
CA ALA A 36 1.35 -8.66 -2.69
C ALA A 36 -0.18 -8.61 -2.56
N VAL A 37 -0.79 -7.47 -2.90
CA VAL A 37 -2.25 -7.32 -2.98
C VAL A 37 -2.85 -8.19 -4.08
N GLN A 38 -2.24 -8.23 -5.26
CA GLN A 38 -2.75 -9.01 -6.39
C GLN A 38 -2.58 -10.52 -6.18
N ALA A 39 -1.49 -10.97 -5.54
CA ALA A 39 -1.24 -12.37 -5.23
C ALA A 39 -2.30 -12.97 -4.28
N ALA A 40 -2.92 -12.11 -3.47
CA ALA A 40 -3.97 -12.48 -2.54
C ALA A 40 -5.37 -12.51 -3.19
N LYS A 41 -5.54 -11.89 -4.36
CA LYS A 41 -6.84 -11.93 -5.06
C LYS A 41 -7.10 -13.35 -5.57
N PRO A 42 -8.28 -13.92 -5.30
CA PRO A 42 -8.65 -15.19 -5.89
C PRO A 42 -8.72 -15.02 -7.41
N ALA A 43 -7.89 -15.78 -8.14
CA ALA A 43 -8.12 -15.99 -9.56
C ALA A 43 -9.45 -16.75 -9.67
N SER A 44 -10.43 -16.16 -10.31
CA SER A 44 -11.86 -16.48 -10.32
C SER A 44 -12.26 -17.90 -10.80
N ARG A 45 -11.36 -18.88 -10.83
CA ARG A 45 -11.58 -20.13 -11.58
C ARG A 45 -11.16 -21.45 -10.93
N SER A 46 -10.64 -21.52 -9.70
CA SER A 46 -10.21 -22.83 -9.17
C SER A 46 -10.50 -23.03 -7.68
N LEU A 47 -11.61 -23.71 -7.43
CA LEU A 47 -11.92 -24.62 -6.30
C LEU A 47 -10.79 -24.78 -5.27
N MET A 48 -11.04 -24.32 -4.04
CA MET A 48 -10.49 -24.76 -2.72
C MET A 48 -8.99 -25.15 -2.60
N LEU A 49 -8.49 -26.10 -3.41
CA LEU A 49 -7.05 -26.41 -3.53
C LEU A 49 -6.25 -25.25 -4.16
N GLY A 50 -6.86 -24.47 -5.07
CA GLY A 50 -6.24 -23.28 -5.64
C GLY A 50 -6.09 -22.12 -4.63
N GLU A 51 -6.91 -22.13 -3.58
CA GLU A 51 -7.00 -21.04 -2.59
C GLU A 51 -5.78 -21.05 -1.66
N CYS A 52 -5.42 -22.20 -1.07
CA CYS A 52 -4.21 -22.28 -0.24
C CYS A 52 -2.96 -21.85 -1.02
N GLY A 53 -2.83 -22.26 -2.29
CA GLY A 53 -1.73 -21.83 -3.15
C GLY A 53 -1.68 -20.31 -3.37
N ALA A 54 -2.83 -19.65 -3.51
CA ALA A 54 -2.91 -18.19 -3.61
C ALA A 54 -2.47 -17.51 -2.30
N TYR A 55 -2.95 -17.98 -1.14
CA TYR A 55 -2.54 -17.41 0.15
C TYR A 55 -1.07 -17.70 0.51
N VAL A 56 -0.50 -18.82 0.06
CA VAL A 56 0.95 -19.09 0.15
C VAL A 56 1.72 -18.03 -0.63
N ARG A 57 1.34 -17.77 -1.90
CA ARG A 57 1.98 -16.72 -2.72
C ARG A 57 1.84 -15.35 -2.07
N ALA A 58 0.62 -14.99 -1.64
CA ALA A 58 0.34 -13.74 -0.96
C ALA A 58 1.23 -13.54 0.27
N SER A 59 1.35 -14.55 1.14
CA SER A 59 2.20 -14.47 2.33
C SER A 59 3.66 -14.21 1.99
N ARG A 60 4.20 -14.88 0.96
CA ARG A 60 5.59 -14.70 0.50
C ARG A 60 5.84 -13.34 -0.12
N THR A 61 4.89 -12.83 -0.90
CA THR A 61 5.01 -11.47 -1.45
C THR A 61 4.98 -10.40 -0.34
N TRP A 62 4.23 -10.62 0.74
CA TRP A 62 4.29 -9.73 1.91
C TRP A 62 5.57 -9.87 2.72
N ASP A 63 6.20 -11.05 2.76
CA ASP A 63 7.56 -11.20 3.29
C ASP A 63 8.51 -10.27 2.51
N ALA A 64 8.53 -10.36 1.18
CA ALA A 64 9.39 -9.54 0.33
C ALA A 64 9.16 -8.02 0.48
N VAL A 65 7.91 -7.59 0.69
CA VAL A 65 7.59 -6.17 0.97
C VAL A 65 8.23 -5.71 2.27
N VAL A 66 8.13 -6.52 3.34
CA VAL A 66 8.69 -6.17 4.66
C VAL A 66 10.21 -6.18 4.61
N ASP A 67 10.81 -7.18 3.96
CA ASP A 67 12.26 -7.29 3.82
C ASP A 67 12.81 -6.08 3.06
N TYR A 68 12.24 -5.73 1.90
CA TYR A 68 12.62 -4.54 1.15
C TYR A 68 12.48 -3.26 1.98
N ALA A 69 11.35 -3.10 2.68
CA ALA A 69 11.07 -1.91 3.46
C ALA A 69 12.03 -1.75 4.66
N ALA A 70 12.41 -2.85 5.31
CA ALA A 70 13.37 -2.84 6.41
C ALA A 70 14.79 -2.55 5.92
N GLU A 71 15.21 -3.19 4.82
CA GLU A 71 16.54 -3.00 4.25
C GLU A 71 16.75 -1.59 3.70
N HIS A 72 15.69 -0.96 3.19
CA HIS A 72 15.75 0.35 2.57
C HIS A 72 15.10 1.43 3.43
N GLN A 73 14.94 1.19 4.73
CA GLN A 73 14.19 2.08 5.62
C GLN A 73 14.72 3.53 5.56
N ASP A 74 16.02 3.72 5.74
CA ASP A 74 16.66 5.04 5.73
C ASP A 74 16.65 5.67 4.34
N VAL A 75 17.01 4.90 3.31
CA VAL A 75 17.14 5.38 1.92
C VAL A 75 15.78 5.78 1.34
N CYS A 76 14.73 5.04 1.68
CA CYS A 76 13.37 5.30 1.25
C CYS A 76 12.62 6.27 2.16
N ASN A 77 13.22 6.72 3.27
CA ASN A 77 12.57 7.48 4.34
C ASN A 77 11.24 6.82 4.80
N ILE A 78 11.28 5.51 5.00
CA ILE A 78 10.14 4.73 5.49
C ILE A 78 10.05 4.97 7.00
N SER A 79 8.91 5.48 7.45
CA SER A 79 8.68 5.65 8.88
C SER A 79 8.49 4.31 9.58
N ASP A 80 8.85 4.24 10.86
CA ASP A 80 8.60 3.06 11.70
C ASP A 80 7.12 2.65 11.68
N GLN A 81 6.22 3.64 11.68
CA GLN A 81 4.78 3.41 11.58
C GLN A 81 4.39 2.71 10.26
N MET A 82 5.00 3.11 9.15
CA MET A 82 4.76 2.46 7.86
C MET A 82 5.31 1.04 7.87
N LEU A 83 6.52 0.83 8.39
CA LEU A 83 7.12 -0.50 8.50
C LEU A 83 6.27 -1.44 9.36
N ASP A 84 5.74 -0.96 10.49
CA ASP A 84 4.84 -1.73 11.36
C ASP A 84 3.50 -2.06 10.70
N ALA A 85 2.96 -1.16 9.87
CA ALA A 85 1.77 -1.45 9.05
C ALA A 85 2.04 -2.54 8.01
N LEU A 86 3.24 -2.56 7.40
CA LEU A 86 3.66 -3.62 6.47
C LEU A 86 3.83 -4.97 7.19
N LYS A 87 4.47 -4.98 8.37
CA LYS A 87 4.58 -6.18 9.23
C LYS A 87 3.22 -6.71 9.67
N THR A 88 2.28 -5.83 9.97
CA THR A 88 0.89 -6.21 10.30
C THR A 88 0.21 -6.87 9.10
N SER A 89 0.36 -6.30 7.91
CA SER A 89 -0.16 -6.89 6.66
C SER A 89 0.43 -8.28 6.40
N ARG A 90 1.74 -8.45 6.60
CA ARG A 90 2.41 -9.75 6.54
C ARG A 90 1.84 -10.77 7.53
N SER A 91 1.66 -10.38 8.79
CA SER A 91 1.07 -11.25 9.83
C SER A 91 -0.35 -11.69 9.46
N ASN A 92 -1.15 -10.78 8.93
CA ASN A 92 -2.50 -11.07 8.45
C ASN A 92 -2.48 -12.05 7.26
N ALA A 93 -1.57 -11.86 6.30
CA ALA A 93 -1.39 -12.77 5.17
C ALA A 93 -1.03 -14.20 5.63
N VAL A 94 -0.10 -14.31 6.59
CA VAL A 94 0.31 -15.59 7.19
C VAL A 94 -0.86 -16.25 7.93
N THR A 95 -1.63 -15.48 8.69
CA THR A 95 -2.81 -16.00 9.40
C THR A 95 -3.86 -16.51 8.44
N ALA A 96 -4.16 -15.75 7.38
CA ALA A 96 -5.13 -16.15 6.36
C ALA A 96 -4.67 -17.42 5.62
N ARG A 97 -3.38 -17.51 5.25
CA ARG A 97 -2.78 -18.72 4.70
C ARG A 97 -2.96 -19.92 5.64
N ASN A 98 -2.57 -19.78 6.90
CA ASN A 98 -2.65 -20.89 7.85
C ASN A 98 -4.10 -21.37 8.03
N ASN A 99 -5.07 -20.46 8.03
CA ASN A 99 -6.49 -20.81 8.11
C ASN A 99 -6.96 -21.53 6.83
N VAL A 100 -6.79 -20.94 5.65
CA VAL A 100 -7.23 -21.53 4.38
C VAL A 100 -6.57 -22.88 4.12
N CYS A 101 -5.26 -22.98 4.33
CA CYS A 101 -4.52 -24.24 4.14
C CYS A 101 -4.90 -25.31 5.18
N ALA A 102 -5.46 -24.93 6.32
CA ALA A 102 -6.02 -25.86 7.31
C ALA A 102 -7.52 -26.14 7.10
N GLY A 103 -8.12 -25.67 5.99
CA GLY A 103 -9.55 -25.81 5.71
C GLY A 103 -10.46 -24.97 6.62
N ARG A 104 -9.89 -23.98 7.33
CA ARG A 104 -10.64 -23.06 8.20
C ARG A 104 -11.07 -21.83 7.40
N PRO A 105 -12.23 -21.24 7.72
CA PRO A 105 -12.61 -19.95 7.17
C PRO A 105 -11.56 -18.90 7.57
N ALA A 106 -10.96 -18.26 6.58
CA ALA A 106 -10.11 -17.10 6.78
C ALA A 106 -10.92 -15.82 6.57
N ARG A 107 -10.57 -14.76 7.29
CA ARG A 107 -11.02 -13.42 6.88
C ARG A 107 -10.41 -13.11 5.51
N PRO A 108 -11.19 -12.54 4.57
CA PRO A 108 -10.65 -12.08 3.30
C PRO A 108 -9.42 -11.21 3.53
N PHE A 109 -8.34 -11.52 2.82
CA PHE A 109 -7.10 -10.77 2.89
C PHE A 109 -6.57 -10.51 1.47
N PRO A 110 -6.12 -9.27 1.17
CA PRO A 110 -6.37 -8.06 1.96
C PRO A 110 -7.88 -7.89 2.20
N ALA A 111 -8.26 -7.16 3.26
CA ALA A 111 -9.66 -6.73 3.37
C ALA A 111 -10.04 -6.07 2.04
N ASP A 112 -11.29 -6.17 1.60
CA ASP A 112 -11.72 -5.56 0.34
C ASP A 112 -11.50 -4.04 0.41
N ILE A 113 -10.30 -3.60 0.03
CA ILE A 113 -9.94 -2.21 -0.13
C ILE A 113 -10.46 -1.88 -1.51
N VAL A 114 -11.62 -1.22 -1.57
CA VAL A 114 -12.03 -0.48 -2.76
C VAL A 114 -10.94 0.56 -2.98
N LEU A 115 -10.00 0.27 -3.89
CA LEU A 115 -9.07 1.25 -4.40
C LEU A 115 -9.91 2.30 -5.14
N GLN A 116 -10.16 3.43 -4.48
CA GLN A 116 -10.61 4.66 -5.14
C GLN A 116 -9.41 5.37 -5.76
#